data_AF-A0A2X3F1C6-F1
#
_entry.id   AF-A0A2X3F1C6-F1
#
_cell.length_a   1.000
_cell.length_b   1.000
_cell.length_c   1.000
_cell.angle_alpha   90.00
_cell.angle_beta   90.00
_cell.angle_gamma   90.00
#
_symmetry.space_group_name_H-M   'P 1'
#
loop_
_entity.id
_entity.type
_entity.pdbx_description
1 polymer ?
#
loop_
_entity_poly.entity_id
_entity_poly.type
_entity_poly.pdbx_seq_one_letter_code
_entity_poly.pdbx_strand_id
1 'polypeptide(L)'
;MLRLAQEGDCAVVDQERQIERLLELFYDEWGFGASQGVYRLSDALWLDKVLVNRQGSAVSLGAILLWIAQRLALPVVPVIFPTQMLLRADPETSEEMWLINPFNARPRRAYPGGMAEGNIGPVAELFNEDLDEADNAEVIRKLLDTLKSALMEERQMELALRASEALLQFNPEDPYEIRDRGLIYAQLDCDHVALLDLSYSLSSARRIRSAR
;
A
#
# COMPACT_ATOMS: atom_id res chain seq x y z
N MET A 1 17.49 -41.16 1.29
CA MET A 1 17.24 -40.14 0.25
C MET A 1 17.49 -38.74 0.82
N LEU A 2 18.75 -38.44 1.18
CA LEU A 2 19.12 -37.15 1.80
C LEU A 2 20.62 -36.85 1.61
N ARG A 3 21.19 -37.20 0.45
CA ARG A 3 22.63 -37.05 0.18
C ARG A 3 23.02 -36.78 -1.28
N LEU A 4 22.13 -36.22 -2.09
CA LEU A 4 22.45 -35.88 -3.49
C LEU A 4 22.09 -34.42 -3.86
N ALA A 5 22.29 -33.49 -2.93
CA ALA A 5 22.15 -32.05 -3.18
C ALA A 5 23.40 -31.28 -2.71
N GLN A 6 24.59 -31.82 -2.97
CA GLN A 6 25.86 -31.14 -2.69
C GLN A 6 26.85 -31.16 -3.86
N GLU A 7 26.37 -31.40 -5.09
CA GLU A 7 27.22 -31.26 -6.27
C GLU A 7 26.47 -30.46 -7.33
N GLY A 8 26.92 -29.22 -7.53
CA GLY A 8 26.45 -28.31 -8.57
C GLY A 8 26.03 -26.96 -8.01
N ASP A 9 26.66 -25.91 -8.52
CA ASP A 9 26.41 -24.48 -8.37
C ASP A 9 24.98 -24.07 -8.82
N CYS A 10 23.95 -24.73 -8.28
CA CYS A 10 22.57 -24.70 -8.80
C CYS A 10 21.60 -23.90 -7.88
N ALA A 11 22.11 -23.23 -6.85
CA ALA A 11 21.30 -22.56 -5.83
C ALA A 11 20.94 -21.10 -6.16
N VAL A 12 21.62 -20.47 -7.13
CA VAL A 12 21.19 -19.18 -7.70
C VAL A 12 20.17 -19.47 -8.79
N VAL A 13 18.98 -19.92 -8.40
CA VAL A 13 17.84 -19.84 -9.30
C VAL A 13 17.66 -18.36 -9.59
N ASP A 14 17.70 -17.99 -10.86
CA ASP A 14 17.55 -16.62 -11.36
C ASP A 14 16.36 -15.93 -10.68
N GLN A 15 16.65 -15.03 -9.73
CA GLN A 15 15.64 -14.35 -8.91
C GLN A 15 14.68 -13.56 -9.80
N GLU A 16 15.17 -13.00 -10.91
CA GLU A 16 14.33 -12.32 -11.90
C GLU A 16 13.27 -13.29 -12.44
N ARG A 17 13.69 -14.47 -12.88
CA ARG A 17 12.78 -15.50 -13.38
C ARG A 17 11.79 -16.01 -12.32
N GLN A 18 12.20 -16.07 -11.06
CA GLN A 18 11.27 -16.44 -9.97
C GLN A 18 10.23 -15.35 -9.71
N ILE A 19 10.64 -14.08 -9.74
CA ILE A 19 9.74 -12.93 -9.60
C ILE A 19 8.78 -12.89 -10.79
N GLU A 20 9.25 -13.00 -12.03
CA GLU A 20 8.40 -13.09 -13.23
C GLU A 20 7.38 -14.21 -13.10
N ARG A 21 7.83 -15.40 -12.69
CA ARG A 21 6.93 -16.55 -12.52
C ARG A 21 5.90 -16.32 -11.41
N LEU A 22 6.27 -15.66 -10.32
CA LEU A 22 5.33 -15.27 -9.27
C LEU A 22 4.29 -14.28 -9.79
N LEU A 23 4.70 -13.30 -10.60
CA LEU A 23 3.78 -12.33 -11.19
C LEU A 23 2.81 -13.01 -12.17
N GLU A 24 3.29 -13.87 -13.06
CA GLU A 24 2.44 -14.70 -13.93
C GLU A 24 1.42 -15.51 -13.12
N LEU A 25 1.87 -16.21 -12.07
CA LEU A 25 0.99 -16.98 -11.20
C LEU A 25 -0.06 -16.10 -10.55
N PHE A 26 0.34 -14.96 -9.99
CA PHE A 26 -0.54 -14.08 -9.23
C PHE A 26 -1.61 -13.45 -10.12
N TYR A 27 -1.22 -12.88 -11.25
CA TYR A 27 -2.12 -12.11 -12.11
C TYR A 27 -2.82 -12.94 -13.17
N ASP A 28 -2.12 -13.90 -13.81
CA ASP A 28 -2.69 -14.64 -14.96
C ASP A 28 -3.35 -15.95 -14.52
N GLU A 29 -2.68 -16.75 -13.67
CA GLU A 29 -3.21 -18.06 -13.26
C GLU A 29 -4.21 -17.96 -12.10
N TRP A 30 -3.90 -17.18 -11.06
CA TRP A 30 -4.79 -16.97 -9.92
C TRP A 30 -5.82 -15.87 -10.19
N GLY A 31 -5.56 -14.98 -11.14
CA GLY A 31 -6.50 -13.95 -11.58
C GLY A 31 -6.65 -12.80 -10.61
N PHE A 32 -5.64 -12.51 -9.78
CA PHE A 32 -5.66 -11.29 -8.96
C PHE A 32 -5.52 -10.06 -9.84
N GLY A 33 -6.22 -8.97 -9.49
CA GLY A 33 -6.07 -7.73 -10.22
C GLY A 33 -6.87 -6.56 -9.67
N ALA A 34 -6.77 -5.44 -10.36
CA ALA A 34 -7.53 -4.24 -10.03
C ALA A 34 -9.03 -4.52 -9.98
N SER A 35 -9.69 -3.94 -9.01
CA SER A 35 -11.11 -4.09 -8.80
C SER A 35 -11.91 -3.42 -9.93
N GLN A 36 -12.74 -4.19 -10.64
CA GLN A 36 -13.57 -3.72 -11.76
C GLN A 36 -15.04 -3.64 -11.31
N GLY A 37 -15.60 -2.42 -11.25
CA GLY A 37 -17.02 -2.23 -10.93
C GLY A 37 -17.40 -2.56 -9.49
N VAL A 38 -16.58 -2.15 -8.52
CA VAL A 38 -16.84 -2.41 -7.10
C VAL A 38 -18.05 -1.63 -6.62
N TYR A 39 -19.01 -2.33 -6.01
CA TYR A 39 -20.16 -1.69 -5.37
C TYR A 39 -19.79 -0.98 -4.06
N ARG A 40 -18.78 -1.49 -3.34
CA ARG A 40 -18.19 -0.92 -2.12
C ARG A 40 -16.66 -0.89 -2.19
N LEU A 41 -16.07 0.30 -2.27
CA LEU A 41 -14.62 0.53 -2.23
C LEU A 41 -13.90 -0.24 -1.10
N SER A 42 -14.53 -0.39 0.07
CA SER A 42 -13.99 -1.12 1.22
C SER A 42 -13.82 -2.63 0.96
N ASP A 43 -14.64 -3.24 0.08
CA ASP A 43 -14.48 -4.65 -0.32
C ASP A 43 -13.16 -4.91 -1.06
N ALA A 44 -12.56 -3.88 -1.66
CA ALA A 44 -11.24 -3.96 -2.26
C ALA A 44 -10.09 -3.85 -1.23
N LEU A 45 -10.38 -3.76 0.07
CA LEU A 45 -9.40 -3.60 1.15
C LEU A 45 -9.49 -4.71 2.20
N TRP A 46 -10.69 -5.24 2.44
CA TRP A 46 -10.89 -6.40 3.32
C TRP A 46 -10.21 -7.64 2.74
N LEU A 47 -9.14 -8.12 3.39
CA LEU A 47 -8.33 -9.22 2.85
C LEU A 47 -9.12 -10.51 2.60
N ASP A 48 -10.10 -10.83 3.46
CA ASP A 48 -10.99 -11.98 3.25
C ASP A 48 -11.80 -11.84 1.95
N LYS A 49 -12.27 -10.63 1.63
CA LYS A 49 -12.98 -10.34 0.37
C LYS A 49 -12.05 -10.36 -0.82
N VAL A 50 -10.87 -9.75 -0.70
CA VAL A 50 -9.88 -9.70 -1.78
C VAL A 50 -9.40 -11.10 -2.14
N LEU A 51 -9.18 -11.98 -1.16
CA LEU A 51 -8.77 -13.37 -1.40
C LEU A 51 -9.86 -14.18 -2.13
N VAL A 52 -11.12 -13.96 -1.80
CA VAL A 52 -12.26 -14.65 -2.45
C VAL A 52 -12.50 -14.10 -3.85
N ASN A 53 -12.56 -12.77 -4.00
CA ASN A 53 -12.93 -12.10 -5.23
C ASN A 53 -11.76 -11.93 -6.21
N ARG A 54 -10.52 -12.10 -5.72
CA ARG A 54 -9.27 -11.84 -6.45
C ARG A 54 -9.19 -10.42 -7.02
N GLN A 55 -9.87 -9.50 -6.38
CA GLN A 55 -9.95 -8.11 -6.80
C GLN A 55 -9.71 -7.23 -5.59
N GLY A 56 -8.81 -6.26 -5.73
CA GLY A 56 -8.41 -5.42 -4.60
C GLY A 56 -7.81 -4.09 -5.01
N SER A 57 -7.52 -3.30 -3.98
CA SER A 57 -6.75 -2.06 -4.04
C SER A 57 -5.25 -2.36 -4.15
N ALA A 58 -4.46 -1.34 -4.49
CA ALA A 58 -3.02 -1.50 -4.60
C ALA A 58 -2.38 -2.01 -3.29
N VAL A 59 -2.83 -1.48 -2.15
CA VAL A 59 -2.29 -1.85 -0.84
C VAL A 59 -2.67 -3.27 -0.43
N SER A 60 -3.90 -3.72 -0.71
CA SER A 60 -4.32 -5.09 -0.38
C SER A 60 -3.69 -6.13 -1.29
N LEU A 61 -3.62 -5.87 -2.60
CA LEU A 61 -2.97 -6.77 -3.56
C LEU A 61 -1.46 -6.82 -3.30
N GLY A 62 -0.86 -5.65 -3.06
CA GLY A 62 0.55 -5.52 -2.72
C GLY A 62 0.90 -6.28 -1.44
N ALA A 63 0.07 -6.20 -0.40
CA ALA A 63 0.29 -6.94 0.84
C ALA A 63 0.24 -8.46 0.65
N ILE A 64 -0.71 -8.97 -0.16
CA ILE A 64 -0.79 -10.42 -0.46
C ILE A 64 0.44 -10.86 -1.25
N LEU A 65 0.79 -10.13 -2.31
CA LEU A 65 1.95 -10.46 -3.15
C LEU A 65 3.26 -10.41 -2.35
N LEU A 66 3.44 -9.37 -1.52
CA LEU A 66 4.58 -9.24 -0.62
C LEU A 66 4.68 -10.42 0.35
N TRP A 67 3.57 -10.83 0.96
CA TRP A 67 3.54 -11.98 1.86
C TRP A 67 3.99 -13.27 1.17
N ILE A 68 3.58 -13.49 -0.09
CA ILE A 68 4.01 -14.65 -0.88
C ILE A 68 5.50 -14.55 -1.24
N ALA A 69 5.95 -13.38 -1.70
CA ALA A 69 7.35 -13.14 -2.05
C ALA A 69 8.29 -13.40 -0.86
N GLN A 70 7.92 -12.91 0.33
CA GLN A 70 8.66 -13.16 1.57
C GLN A 70 8.74 -14.66 1.91
N ARG A 71 7.66 -15.42 1.69
CA ARG A 71 7.65 -16.88 1.90
C ARG A 71 8.52 -17.63 0.91
N LEU A 72 8.76 -17.06 -0.26
CA LEU A 72 9.65 -17.58 -1.30
C LEU A 72 11.08 -17.03 -1.18
N ALA A 73 11.37 -16.20 -0.17
CA ALA A 73 12.65 -15.50 0.01
C ALA A 73 13.05 -14.66 -1.21
N LEU A 74 12.08 -14.07 -1.91
CA LEU A 74 12.32 -13.16 -3.03
C LEU A 74 12.55 -11.73 -2.53
N PRO A 75 13.48 -10.96 -3.14
CA PRO A 75 13.83 -9.61 -2.72
C PRO A 75 12.80 -8.59 -3.22
N VAL A 76 11.57 -8.69 -2.72
CA VAL A 76 10.47 -7.76 -3.03
C VAL A 76 10.11 -6.98 -1.76
N VAL A 77 10.11 -5.66 -1.87
CA VAL A 77 9.86 -4.73 -0.77
C VAL A 77 8.72 -3.77 -1.10
N PRO A 78 7.93 -3.32 -0.11
CA PRO A 78 6.88 -2.34 -0.35
C PRO A 78 7.46 -0.93 -0.50
N VAL A 79 6.78 -0.10 -1.29
CA VAL A 79 7.08 1.33 -1.45
C VAL A 79 5.76 2.10 -1.30
N ILE A 80 5.69 3.03 -0.34
CA ILE A 80 4.50 3.87 -0.16
C ILE A 80 4.65 5.13 -1.00
N PHE A 81 4.16 5.05 -2.23
CA PHE A 81 4.10 6.19 -3.13
C PHE A 81 2.92 7.12 -2.77
N PRO A 82 3.00 8.44 -3.00
CA PRO A 82 1.95 9.38 -2.58
C PRO A 82 0.53 8.97 -3.00
N THR A 83 0.38 8.47 -4.23
CA THR A 83 -0.93 8.10 -4.78
C THR A 83 -1.32 6.65 -4.48
N GLN A 84 -0.38 5.73 -4.28
CA GLN A 84 -0.66 4.30 -4.15
C GLN A 84 0.52 3.54 -3.52
N MET A 85 0.31 2.31 -3.08
CA MET A 85 1.42 1.41 -2.78
C MET A 85 1.99 0.84 -4.09
N LEU A 86 3.31 0.79 -4.20
CA LEU A 86 4.05 0.05 -5.20
C LEU A 86 4.82 -1.09 -4.53
N LEU A 87 5.33 -2.02 -5.34
CA LEU A 87 6.35 -2.96 -4.90
C LEU A 87 7.62 -2.70 -5.70
N ARG A 88 8.77 -2.79 -5.03
CA ARG A 88 10.08 -2.77 -5.64
C ARG A 88 10.69 -4.15 -5.53
N ALA A 89 11.32 -4.64 -6.58
CA ALA A 89 12.18 -5.81 -6.50
C ALA A 89 13.61 -5.43 -6.83
N ASP A 90 14.54 -5.94 -6.04
CA ASP A 90 15.98 -5.71 -6.17
C ASP A 90 16.71 -7.07 -6.30
N PRO A 91 16.65 -7.73 -7.47
CA PRO A 91 17.37 -8.99 -7.70
C PRO A 91 18.88 -8.78 -7.60
N GLU A 92 19.59 -9.67 -6.90
CA GLU A 92 21.03 -9.54 -6.62
C GLU A 92 21.90 -9.45 -7.88
N THR A 93 21.43 -10.04 -8.98
CA THR A 93 22.14 -10.11 -10.26
C THR A 93 21.81 -8.96 -11.22
N SER A 94 20.90 -8.06 -10.83
CA SER A 94 20.41 -6.98 -11.69
C SER A 94 21.03 -5.64 -11.29
N GLU A 95 21.46 -4.86 -12.29
CA GLU A 95 21.74 -3.42 -12.08
C GLU A 95 20.44 -2.58 -12.15
N GLU A 96 19.30 -3.21 -12.45
CA GLU A 96 18.03 -2.54 -12.69
C GLU A 96 17.07 -2.70 -11.49
N MET A 97 16.43 -1.60 -11.11
CA MET A 97 15.35 -1.60 -10.14
C MET A 97 14.03 -1.97 -10.82
N TRP A 98 13.30 -2.94 -10.28
CA TRP A 98 12.01 -3.34 -10.82
C TRP A 98 10.91 -2.69 -10.00
N LEU A 99 10.05 -1.91 -10.64
CA LEU A 99 8.83 -1.37 -10.02
C LEU A 99 7.61 -2.10 -10.54
N ILE A 100 6.87 -2.65 -9.60
CA ILE A 100 5.69 -3.47 -9.84
C ILE A 100 4.49 -2.70 -9.30
N ASN A 101 3.54 -2.40 -10.19
CA ASN A 101 2.26 -1.84 -9.78
C ASN A 101 1.35 -3.00 -9.34
N PRO A 102 0.84 -3.02 -8.09
CA PRO A 102 0.01 -4.12 -7.61
C PRO A 102 -1.30 -4.35 -8.39
N PHE A 103 -1.70 -3.41 -9.25
CA PHE A 103 -2.86 -3.56 -10.13
C PHE A 103 -2.60 -4.36 -11.41
N ASN A 104 -1.34 -4.49 -11.85
CA ASN A 104 -1.02 -5.16 -13.11
C ASN A 104 0.31 -5.91 -13.12
N ALA A 105 0.32 -7.01 -13.86
CA ALA A 105 1.40 -7.99 -13.90
C ALA A 105 2.71 -7.56 -14.53
N ARG A 106 2.76 -6.41 -15.22
CA ARG A 106 3.94 -6.08 -16.04
C ARG A 106 4.95 -5.33 -15.17
N PRO A 107 6.02 -5.99 -14.68
CA PRO A 107 7.08 -5.28 -14.00
C PRO A 107 7.65 -4.24 -14.96
N ARG A 108 7.89 -3.04 -14.46
CA ARG A 108 8.49 -1.97 -15.24
C ARG A 108 9.87 -1.70 -14.66
N ARG A 109 10.85 -1.66 -15.56
CA ARG A 109 12.22 -1.30 -15.22
C ARG A 109 12.27 0.19 -14.94
N ALA A 110 12.71 0.54 -13.73
CA ALA A 110 12.97 1.91 -13.32
C ALA A 110 14.48 2.18 -13.45
N TYR A 111 14.81 3.36 -13.98
CA TYR A 111 16.20 3.78 -14.13
C TYR A 111 16.50 4.92 -13.15
N PRO A 112 17.75 5.06 -12.68
CA PRO A 112 18.16 6.24 -11.93
C PRO A 112 17.86 7.51 -12.76
N GLY A 113 16.89 8.32 -12.33
CA GLY A 113 16.45 9.53 -13.05
C GLY A 113 15.08 9.47 -13.72
N GLY A 114 14.32 8.38 -13.60
CA GLY A 114 12.91 8.36 -13.98
C GLY A 114 12.32 6.98 -14.30
N MET A 115 10.99 6.93 -14.46
CA MET A 115 10.25 5.75 -14.92
C MET A 115 10.09 5.74 -16.44
N ALA A 116 10.27 4.58 -17.06
CA ALA A 116 9.83 4.35 -18.44
C ALA A 116 8.29 4.25 -18.49
N GLU A 117 7.65 5.38 -18.80
CA GLU A 117 6.26 5.58 -19.30
C GLU A 117 5.16 4.68 -18.71
N GLY A 118 4.26 5.21 -17.87
CA GLY A 118 3.03 4.49 -17.52
C GLY A 118 2.10 5.25 -16.59
N ASN A 119 0.81 4.85 -16.59
CA ASN A 119 -0.39 5.43 -15.95
C ASN A 119 -0.36 5.76 -14.44
N ILE A 120 0.79 5.86 -13.80
CA ILE A 120 0.93 6.71 -12.63
C ILE A 120 0.68 8.11 -13.20
N GLY A 121 -0.35 8.81 -12.72
CA GLY A 121 -0.84 10.06 -13.33
C GLY A 121 0.25 11.11 -13.57
N PRO A 122 -0.08 12.31 -14.07
CA PRO A 122 0.91 13.36 -14.31
C PRO A 122 1.50 13.78 -12.96
N VAL A 123 2.58 13.13 -12.54
CA VAL A 123 3.19 13.31 -11.22
C VAL A 123 4.50 14.03 -11.46
N ALA A 124 4.52 15.22 -10.86
CA ALA A 124 5.67 16.06 -10.57
C ALA A 124 6.95 15.25 -10.35
N GLU A 125 8.07 15.82 -10.79
CA GLU A 125 9.45 15.38 -10.54
C GLU A 125 9.56 14.30 -9.46
N LEU A 126 9.68 13.04 -9.91
CA LEU A 126 9.88 11.89 -9.03
C LEU A 126 11.14 12.12 -8.21
N PHE A 127 11.04 12.15 -6.89
CA PHE A 127 12.21 12.12 -6.03
C PHE A 127 12.59 10.67 -5.78
N ASN A 128 13.89 10.35 -5.82
CA ASN A 128 14.36 8.98 -5.51
C ASN A 128 13.90 8.52 -4.11
N GLU A 129 13.71 9.46 -3.18
CA GLU A 129 13.20 9.21 -1.83
C GLU A 129 11.76 8.64 -1.83
N ASP A 130 10.95 8.91 -2.86
CA ASP A 130 9.60 8.34 -2.99
C ASP A 130 9.61 6.82 -3.29
N LEU A 131 10.80 6.26 -3.59
CA LEU A 131 11.01 4.85 -3.92
C LEU A 131 11.70 4.06 -2.80
N ASP A 132 11.91 4.68 -1.64
CA ASP A 132 12.49 4.02 -0.48
C ASP A 132 11.61 2.87 0.01
N GLU A 133 12.26 1.84 0.56
CA GLU A 133 11.57 0.71 1.19
C GLU A 133 10.74 1.22 2.38
N ALA A 134 9.45 0.90 2.34
CA ALA A 134 8.54 1.18 3.43
C ALA A 134 8.58 0.08 4.49
N ASP A 135 8.42 0.47 5.75
CA ASP A 135 8.28 -0.49 6.84
C ASP A 135 6.85 -1.05 6.95
N ASN A 136 6.68 -2.07 7.80
CA ASN A 136 5.37 -2.68 8.03
C ASN A 136 4.35 -1.68 8.62
N ALA A 137 4.78 -0.71 9.43
CA ALA A 137 3.89 0.28 10.01
C ALA A 137 3.37 1.24 8.95
N GLU A 138 4.20 1.62 7.98
CA GLU A 138 3.83 2.40 6.80
C GLU A 138 2.81 1.69 5.93
N VAL A 139 3.01 0.40 5.65
CA VAL A 139 2.04 -0.41 4.90
C VAL A 139 0.70 -0.49 5.63
N ILE A 140 0.71 -0.74 6.95
CA ILE A 140 -0.51 -0.82 7.75
C ILE A 140 -1.21 0.54 7.81
N ARG A 141 -0.48 1.65 7.99
CA ARG A 141 -1.05 3.00 7.95
C ARG A 141 -1.66 3.29 6.59
N LYS A 142 -1.00 2.95 5.48
CA LYS A 142 -1.57 3.13 4.13
C LYS A 142 -2.86 2.33 3.95
N LEU A 143 -2.89 1.08 4.44
CA LEU A 143 -4.08 0.23 4.38
C LEU A 143 -5.24 0.85 5.17
N LEU A 144 -4.98 1.26 6.42
CA LEU A 144 -5.99 1.87 7.29
C LEU A 144 -6.49 3.21 6.75
N ASP A 145 -5.62 4.06 6.22
CA ASP A 145 -6.00 5.35 5.65
C ASP A 145 -6.86 5.20 4.39
N THR A 146 -6.48 4.24 3.53
CA THR A 146 -7.28 3.89 2.34
C THR A 146 -8.65 3.33 2.74
N LEU A 147 -8.69 2.48 3.79
CA LEU A 147 -9.92 1.91 4.33
C LEU A 147 -10.82 2.94 4.99
N LYS A 148 -10.27 3.83 5.81
CA LYS A 148 -10.98 4.97 6.41
C LYS A 148 -11.67 5.78 5.32
N SER A 149 -10.92 6.18 4.28
CA SER A 149 -11.44 6.97 3.17
C SER A 149 -12.58 6.26 2.43
N ALA A 150 -12.41 4.97 2.12
CA ALA A 150 -13.45 4.16 1.49
C ALA A 150 -14.73 4.06 2.35
N LEU A 151 -14.58 3.82 3.67
CA LEU A 151 -15.70 3.72 4.60
C LEU A 151 -16.43 5.06 4.78
N MET A 152 -15.70 6.17 4.79
CA MET A 152 -16.30 7.51 4.83
C MET A 152 -17.13 7.77 3.57
N GLU A 153 -16.62 7.44 2.38
CA GLU A 153 -17.34 7.58 1.12
C GLU A 153 -18.61 6.72 1.08
N GLU A 154 -18.53 5.51 1.63
CA GLU A 154 -19.66 4.59 1.78
C GLU A 154 -20.62 4.92 2.94
N ARG A 155 -20.37 6.00 3.68
CA ARG A 155 -21.13 6.42 4.87
C ARG A 155 -21.14 5.38 6.02
N GLN A 156 -20.15 4.49 6.05
CA GLN A 156 -19.95 3.54 7.15
C GLN A 156 -19.15 4.19 8.29
N MET A 157 -19.74 5.23 8.89
CA MET A 157 -19.03 6.15 9.80
C MET A 157 -18.50 5.49 11.08
N GLU A 158 -19.21 4.51 11.64
CA GLU A 158 -18.73 3.79 12.83
C GLU A 158 -17.45 2.99 12.54
N LEU A 159 -17.37 2.34 11.38
CA LEU A 159 -16.16 1.61 10.97
C LEU A 159 -15.05 2.57 10.56
N ALA A 160 -15.38 3.69 9.89
CA ALA A 160 -14.43 4.74 9.59
C ALA A 160 -13.80 5.31 10.88
N LEU A 161 -14.61 5.49 11.94
CA LEU A 161 -14.13 5.91 13.26
C LEU A 161 -13.13 4.91 13.83
N ARG A 162 -13.43 3.60 13.75
CA ARG A 162 -12.48 2.56 14.20
C ARG A 162 -11.16 2.58 13.44
N ALA A 163 -11.21 2.79 12.12
CA ALA A 163 -10.00 2.92 11.31
C ALA A 163 -9.18 4.17 11.71
N SER A 164 -9.86 5.29 11.94
CA SER A 164 -9.25 6.55 12.41
C SER A 164 -8.63 6.41 13.81
N GLU A 165 -9.33 5.78 14.75
CA GLU A 165 -8.81 5.47 16.09
C GLU A 165 -7.56 4.59 16.01
N ALA A 166 -7.52 3.60 15.12
CA ALA A 166 -6.35 2.76 14.90
C ALA A 166 -5.17 3.55 14.31
N LEU A 167 -5.41 4.46 13.37
CA LEU A 167 -4.38 5.35 12.82
C LEU A 167 -3.77 6.24 13.90
N LEU A 168 -4.59 6.79 14.80
CA LEU A 168 -4.11 7.60 15.93
C LEU A 168 -3.31 6.81 16.96
N GLN A 169 -3.36 5.47 16.98
CA GLN A 169 -2.44 4.68 17.81
C GLN A 169 -0.98 4.76 17.30
N PHE A 170 -0.77 4.97 16.00
CA PHE A 170 0.56 5.16 15.43
C PHE A 170 1.09 6.57 15.69
N ASN A 171 0.22 7.59 15.58
CA ASN A 171 0.58 8.97 15.86
C ASN A 171 -0.59 9.71 16.54
N PRO A 172 -0.63 9.73 17.88
CA PRO A 172 -1.75 10.32 18.63
C PRO A 172 -1.94 11.83 18.42
N GLU A 173 -0.90 12.54 17.99
CA GLU A 173 -0.90 14.00 17.84
C GLU A 173 -1.00 14.44 16.37
N ASP A 174 -1.33 13.53 15.45
CA ASP A 174 -1.47 13.86 14.03
C ASP A 174 -2.65 14.82 13.81
N PRO A 175 -2.41 16.10 13.46
CA PRO A 175 -3.49 17.06 13.32
C PRO A 175 -4.40 16.77 12.12
N TYR A 176 -3.92 16.05 11.10
CA TYR A 176 -4.72 15.66 9.94
C TYR A 176 -5.65 14.49 10.29
N GLU A 177 -5.16 13.49 11.00
CA GLU A 177 -5.99 12.36 11.42
C GLU A 177 -7.02 12.77 12.50
N ILE A 178 -6.62 13.62 13.46
CA ILE A 178 -7.56 14.19 14.45
C ILE A 178 -8.67 14.98 13.75
N ARG A 179 -8.36 15.72 12.68
CA ARG A 179 -9.37 16.42 11.88
C ARG A 179 -10.37 15.46 11.28
N ASP A 180 -9.86 14.40 10.63
CA ASP A 180 -10.68 13.42 9.94
C ASP A 180 -11.60 12.69 10.95
N ARG A 181 -11.10 12.36 12.15
CA ARG A 181 -11.92 11.85 13.27
C ARG A 181 -13.00 12.84 13.69
N GLY A 182 -12.67 14.13 13.80
CA GLY A 182 -13.64 15.19 14.07
C GLY A 182 -14.75 15.28 13.03
N LEU A 183 -14.41 15.12 11.74
CA LEU A 183 -15.40 15.07 10.65
C LEU A 183 -16.28 13.82 10.73
N ILE A 184 -15.73 12.67 11.13
CA ILE A 184 -16.51 11.44 11.35
C ILE A 184 -17.47 11.62 12.54
N TYR A 185 -17.02 12.19 13.66
CA TYR A 185 -17.89 12.49 14.80
C TYR A 185 -19.03 13.43 14.44
N ALA A 186 -18.78 14.45 13.62
CA ALA A 186 -19.82 15.35 13.15
C ALA A 186 -20.90 14.62 12.32
N GLN A 187 -20.50 13.64 11.50
CA GLN A 187 -21.45 12.82 10.74
C GLN A 187 -22.19 11.77 11.59
N LEU A 188 -21.70 11.49 12.80
CA LEU A 188 -22.34 10.65 13.81
C LEU A 188 -23.14 11.46 14.84
N ASP A 189 -23.41 12.75 14.57
CA ASP A 189 -24.13 13.68 15.45
C ASP A 189 -23.50 13.81 16.87
N CYS A 190 -22.18 13.60 16.97
CA CYS A 190 -21.40 13.67 18.20
C CYS A 190 -20.72 15.05 18.32
N ASP A 191 -21.52 16.11 18.27
CA ASP A 191 -21.07 17.50 18.10
C ASP A 191 -20.02 17.97 19.11
N HIS A 192 -20.20 17.63 20.39
CA HIS A 192 -19.27 18.07 21.45
C HIS A 192 -17.85 17.54 21.20
N VAL A 193 -17.71 16.26 20.82
CA VAL A 193 -16.41 15.64 20.57
C VAL A 193 -15.86 16.07 19.21
N ALA A 194 -16.73 16.20 18.21
CA ALA A 194 -16.36 16.74 16.89
C ALA A 194 -15.73 18.14 17.01
N LEU A 195 -16.35 19.04 17.78
CA LEU A 195 -15.83 20.39 17.99
C LEU A 195 -14.46 20.41 18.66
N LEU A 196 -14.20 19.51 19.61
CA LEU A 196 -12.90 19.40 20.29
C LEU A 196 -11.80 19.01 19.29
N ASP A 197 -12.02 17.94 18.53
CA ASP A 197 -11.06 17.44 17.53
C ASP A 197 -10.80 18.48 16.43
N LEU A 198 -11.84 19.09 15.88
CA LEU A 198 -11.72 20.10 14.82
C LEU A 198 -11.00 21.37 15.33
N SER A 199 -11.28 21.80 16.56
CA SER A 199 -10.61 22.96 17.17
C SER A 199 -9.13 22.69 17.41
N TYR A 200 -8.78 21.49 17.90
CA TYR A 200 -7.38 21.08 18.07
C TYR A 200 -6.65 21.12 16.73
N SER A 201 -7.19 20.48 15.70
CA SER A 201 -6.57 20.40 14.38
C SER A 201 -6.28 21.79 13.79
N LEU A 202 -7.24 22.72 13.86
CA LEU A 202 -7.04 24.10 13.39
C LEU A 202 -5.92 24.83 14.15
N SER A 203 -5.85 24.62 15.46
CA SER A 203 -4.82 25.24 16.30
C SER A 203 -3.42 24.72 15.97
N SER A 204 -3.28 23.41 15.77
CA SER A 204 -2.02 22.75 15.42
C SER A 204 -1.58 23.07 13.99
N ALA A 205 -2.51 23.10 13.03
CA ALA A 205 -2.21 23.50 11.64
C ALA A 205 -1.68 24.94 11.54
N ARG A 206 -2.18 25.87 12.36
CA ARG A 206 -1.65 27.24 12.43
C ARG A 206 -0.21 27.27 12.95
N ARG A 207 0.13 26.45 13.95
CA ARG A 207 1.49 26.35 14.50
C ARG A 207 2.48 25.79 13.48
N ILE A 208 2.09 24.75 12.74
CA ILE A 208 2.93 24.15 11.69
C ILE A 208 3.22 25.17 10.58
N ARG A 209 2.21 25.96 10.17
CA ARG A 209 2.39 27.00 9.15
C ARG A 209 3.25 28.17 9.62
N SER A 210 3.25 28.51 10.91
CA SER A 210 4.12 29.57 11.45
C SER A 210 5.56 29.14 11.69
N ALA A 211 5.86 27.84 11.64
CA ALA A 211 7.19 27.27 11.86
C ALA A 211 7.96 26.95 10.57
N ARG A 212 7.33 27.14 9.40
CA ARG A 212 7.94 27.10 8.07
C ARG A 212 8.10 28.52 7.54
#